data_AF-A0A257TFQ4-F1
#
_entry.id   AF-A0A257TFQ4-F1
#
_cell.length_a   1.000
_cell.length_b   1.000
_cell.length_c   1.000
_cell.angle_alpha   90.00
_cell.angle_beta   90.00
_cell.angle_gamma   90.00
#
_symmetry.space_group_name_H-M   'P 1'
#
loop_
_entity.id
_entity.type
_entity.pdbx_description
1 polymer ?
#
loop_
_entity_poly.entity_id
_entity_poly.type
_entity_poly.pdbx_seq_one_letter_code
_entity_poly.pdbx_strand_id
1 'polypeptide(L)'
;MTAPTDSLVKKRIMRRIQIIHAFQSLVSGEALATALFAVSFVGIAHEVALAHVFANMPNISHLYAFDQFWLLAFEHTRRIVQALTIMAVGSALVLARAMARLVMPELRPTGA
;
A
#
# COMPACT_ATOMS: atom_id res chain seq x y z
N MET A 1 -3.67 -36.35 39.07
CA MET A 1 -4.67 -35.26 39.19
C MET A 1 -4.02 -33.94 38.81
N THR A 2 -4.07 -33.55 37.54
CA THR A 2 -3.56 -32.26 37.06
C THR A 2 -4.65 -31.20 37.20
N ALA A 3 -4.32 -30.11 37.91
CA ALA A 3 -5.28 -29.10 38.33
C ALA A 3 -5.94 -28.36 37.14
N PRO A 4 -7.24 -28.01 37.21
CA PRO A 4 -7.96 -27.30 36.15
C PRO A 4 -7.41 -25.90 35.82
N THR A 5 -6.55 -25.35 36.68
CA THR A 5 -5.90 -24.04 36.54
C THR A 5 -4.92 -23.93 35.38
N ASP A 6 -4.21 -25.01 35.02
CA ASP A 6 -3.30 -25.02 33.87
C ASP A 6 -4.04 -24.71 32.56
N SER A 7 -5.29 -25.16 32.45
CA SER A 7 -6.10 -24.96 31.25
C SER A 7 -6.51 -23.49 31.05
N LEU A 8 -6.84 -22.76 32.11
CA LEU A 8 -7.28 -21.36 32.03
C LEU A 8 -6.10 -20.42 31.75
N VAL A 9 -4.96 -20.68 32.39
CA VAL A 9 -3.72 -19.93 32.13
C VAL A 9 -3.23 -20.20 30.71
N LYS A 10 -3.18 -21.47 30.29
CA LYS A 10 -2.84 -21.86 28.92
C LYS A 10 -3.77 -21.22 27.88
N LYS A 11 -5.07 -21.19 28.14
CA LYS A 11 -6.07 -20.57 27.24
C LYS A 11 -5.88 -19.05 27.15
N ARG A 12 -5.55 -18.37 28.26
CA ARG A 12 -5.24 -16.94 28.28
C ARG A 12 -3.94 -16.61 27.54
N ILE A 13 -2.91 -17.44 27.70
CA ILE A 13 -1.63 -17.30 26.98
C ILE A 13 -1.81 -17.57 25.48
N MET A 14 -2.49 -18.66 25.11
CA MET A 14 -2.78 -19.00 23.71
C MET A 14 -3.57 -17.90 23.00
N ARG A 15 -4.56 -17.27 23.66
CA ARG A 15 -5.31 -16.15 23.08
C ARG A 15 -4.41 -14.94 22.80
N ARG A 16 -3.45 -14.64 23.69
CA ARG A 16 -2.49 -13.56 23.49
C ARG A 16 -1.51 -13.86 22.35
N ILE A 17 -1.01 -15.10 22.29
CA ILE A 17 -0.14 -15.55 21.20
C ILE A 17 -0.88 -15.45 19.86
N GLN A 18 -2.13 -15.91 19.77
CA GLN A 18 -2.93 -15.79 18.55
C GLN A 18 -3.17 -14.34 18.14
N ILE A 19 -3.41 -13.44 19.10
CA ILE A 19 -3.51 -12.00 18.81
C ILE A 19 -2.16 -11.47 18.29
N ILE A 20 -1.05 -11.75 18.97
CA ILE A 20 0.28 -11.32 18.53
C ILE A 20 0.61 -11.88 17.14
N HIS A 21 0.27 -13.14 16.86
CA HIS A 21 0.50 -13.77 15.56
C HIS A 21 -0.42 -13.19 14.47
N ALA A 22 -1.66 -12.83 14.80
CA ALA A 22 -2.56 -12.12 13.88
C ALA A 22 -2.04 -10.70 13.58
N PHE A 23 -1.52 -9.99 14.59
CA PHE A 23 -0.86 -8.70 14.41
C PHE A 23 0.51 -8.82 13.72
N GLN A 24 1.19 -9.96 13.80
CA GLN A 24 2.42 -10.22 13.07
C GLN A 24 2.18 -10.20 11.54
N SER A 25 0.98 -10.57 11.09
CA SER A 25 0.55 -10.42 9.70
C SER A 25 0.34 -8.94 9.32
N LEU A 26 -0.18 -8.11 10.23
CA LEU A 26 -0.29 -6.66 10.05
C LEU A 26 1.07 -5.94 10.03
N VAL A 27 2.10 -6.54 10.65
CA VAL A 27 3.50 -6.08 10.60
C VAL A 27 4.28 -6.72 9.43
N SER A 28 3.63 -7.58 8.62
CA SER A 28 4.24 -8.02 7.38
C SER A 28 4.51 -6.79 6.48
N GLY A 29 5.65 -6.79 5.78
CA GLY A 29 6.01 -5.66 4.91
C GLY A 29 4.93 -5.34 3.87
N GLU A 30 4.10 -6.32 3.51
CA GLU A 30 2.98 -6.16 2.56
C GLU A 30 1.78 -5.47 3.21
N ALA A 31 1.42 -5.82 4.46
CA ALA A 31 0.37 -5.13 5.19
C ALA A 31 0.75 -3.67 5.50
N LEU A 32 2.01 -3.41 5.87
CA LEU A 32 2.53 -2.05 6.05
C LEU A 32 2.47 -1.26 4.74
N ALA A 33 2.90 -1.86 3.62
CA ALA A 33 2.83 -1.21 2.31
C ALA A 33 1.38 -0.90 1.92
N THR A 34 0.44 -1.81 2.20
CA THR A 34 -1.00 -1.60 1.94
C THR A 34 -1.55 -0.44 2.76
N ALA A 35 -1.24 -0.39 4.06
CA ALA A 35 -1.67 0.70 4.92
C ALA A 35 -1.06 2.04 4.50
N LEU A 36 0.24 2.05 4.18
CA LEU A 36 0.95 3.24 3.72
C LEU A 36 0.39 3.74 2.39
N PHE A 37 0.07 2.84 1.47
CA PHE A 37 -0.58 3.17 0.20
C PHE A 37 -1.95 3.81 0.44
N ALA A 38 -2.79 3.20 1.28
CA ALA A 38 -4.13 3.69 1.57
C ALA A 38 -4.10 5.09 2.22
N VAL A 39 -3.26 5.29 3.24
CA VAL A 39 -3.12 6.59 3.92
C VAL A 39 -2.58 7.65 2.97
N SER A 40 -1.57 7.30 2.16
CA SER A 40 -1.00 8.22 1.18
C SER A 40 -2.02 8.62 0.13
N PHE A 41 -2.76 7.65 -0.40
CA PHE A 41 -3.79 7.88 -1.42
C PHE A 41 -4.92 8.77 -0.89
N VAL A 42 -5.44 8.49 0.31
CA VAL A 42 -6.48 9.31 0.94
C VAL A 42 -5.97 10.73 1.22
N GLY A 43 -4.74 10.87 1.72
CA GLY A 43 -4.15 12.19 1.97
C GLY A 43 -3.96 13.01 0.69
N ILE A 44 -3.54 12.39 -0.41
CA ILE A 44 -3.44 13.05 -1.72
C ILE A 44 -4.83 13.45 -2.22
N ALA A 45 -5.81 12.56 -2.15
CA ALA A 45 -7.17 12.83 -2.62
C ALA A 45 -7.85 14.00 -1.85
N HIS A 46 -7.47 14.20 -0.58
CA HIS A 46 -7.96 15.31 0.22
C HIS A 46 -7.28 16.65 -0.13
N GLU A 47 -5.97 16.64 -0.37
CA GLU A 47 -5.21 17.87 -0.67
C GLU A 47 -5.29 18.30 -2.14
N VAL A 48 -5.49 17.35 -3.06
CA VAL A 48 -5.52 17.61 -4.51
C VAL A 48 -6.94 17.56 -5.02
N ALA A 49 -7.46 18.71 -5.45
CA ALA A 49 -8.72 18.77 -6.17
C ALA A 49 -8.53 18.24 -7.60
N LEU A 50 -8.68 16.91 -7.76
CA LEU A 50 -8.50 16.20 -9.03
C LEU A 50 -9.32 16.82 -10.18
N ALA A 51 -10.52 17.34 -9.88
CA ALA A 51 -11.36 18.02 -10.86
C ALA A 51 -10.64 19.21 -11.53
N HIS A 52 -9.88 20.01 -10.78
CA HIS A 52 -9.12 21.13 -11.33
C HIS A 52 -7.90 20.67 -12.12
N VAL A 53 -7.29 19.54 -11.73
CA VAL A 53 -6.16 18.96 -12.48
C VAL A 53 -6.64 18.45 -13.84
N PHE A 54 -7.73 17.69 -13.87
CA PHE A 54 -8.28 17.16 -15.12
C PHE A 54 -8.85 18.26 -16.03
N ALA A 55 -9.45 19.31 -15.45
CA ALA A 55 -9.94 20.45 -16.23
C ALA A 55 -8.81 21.24 -16.93
N ASN A 56 -7.62 21.27 -16.34
CA ASN A 56 -6.45 21.98 -16.88
C ASN A 56 -5.51 21.06 -17.69
N MET A 57 -5.84 19.78 -17.85
CA MET A 57 -4.97 18.82 -18.52
C MET A 57 -4.88 19.13 -20.02
N PRO A 58 -3.67 19.28 -20.59
CA PRO A 58 -3.50 19.47 -22.02
C PRO A 58 -3.89 18.21 -22.81
N ASN A 59 -4.22 18.39 -24.08
CA ASN A 59 -4.63 17.29 -24.96
C ASN A 59 -3.49 16.25 -25.11
N ILE A 60 -3.84 14.96 -24.98
CA ILE A 60 -2.93 13.81 -25.04
C ILE A 60 -2.18 13.72 -26.37
N SER A 61 -2.71 14.34 -27.43
CA SER A 61 -2.04 14.47 -28.74
C SER A 61 -0.71 15.22 -28.69
N HIS A 62 -0.46 16.06 -27.68
CA HIS A 62 0.80 16.75 -27.46
C HIS A 62 1.56 16.15 -26.28
N LEU A 63 2.23 15.00 -26.52
CA LEU A 63 2.97 14.24 -25.50
C LEU A 63 3.95 15.11 -24.69
N TYR A 64 4.66 16.03 -25.33
CA TYR A 64 5.60 16.94 -24.64
C TYR A 64 4.90 17.86 -23.63
N ALA A 65 3.79 18.48 -24.02
CA ALA A 65 3.02 19.36 -23.12
C ALA A 65 2.32 18.56 -22.01
N PHE A 66 1.92 17.32 -22.32
CA PHE A 66 1.34 16.39 -21.35
C PHE A 66 2.34 16.01 -20.26
N ASP A 67 3.55 15.60 -20.62
CA ASP A 67 4.59 15.22 -19.65
C ASP A 67 5.02 16.42 -18.79
N GLN A 68 5.20 17.57 -19.44
CA GLN A 68 5.59 18.81 -18.74
C GLN A 68 4.50 19.28 -17.76
N PHE A 69 3.22 19.10 -18.11
CA PHE A 69 2.10 19.44 -17.24
C PHE A 69 2.15 18.64 -15.93
N TRP A 70 2.41 17.33 -15.97
CA TRP A 70 2.49 16.52 -14.76
C TRP A 70 3.68 16.91 -13.86
N LEU A 71 4.83 17.20 -14.47
CA LEU A 71 6.02 17.63 -13.73
C LEU A 71 5.80 18.98 -13.05
N LEU A 72 5.29 19.97 -13.79
CA LEU A 72 5.00 21.31 -13.23
C LEU A 72 3.89 21.26 -12.18
N ALA A 73 2.83 20.48 -12.42
CA ALA A 73 1.75 20.30 -11.46
C ALA A 73 2.27 19.69 -10.16
N PHE A 74 3.15 18.68 -10.25
CA PHE A 74 3.77 18.06 -9.08
C PHE A 74 4.71 19.02 -8.33
N GLU A 75 5.57 19.74 -9.05
CA GLU A 75 6.51 20.70 -8.47
C GLU A 75 5.80 21.84 -7.72
N HIS A 76 4.68 22.32 -8.26
CA HIS A 76 3.88 23.37 -7.64
C HIS A 76 2.88 22.88 -6.58
N THR A 77 2.85 21.58 -6.26
CA THR A 77 2.03 21.08 -5.13
C THR A 77 2.67 21.35 -3.77
N ARG A 78 1.87 21.20 -2.71
CA ARG A 78 2.37 21.26 -1.33
C ARG A 78 3.37 20.14 -1.08
N ARG A 79 4.43 20.43 -0.31
CA ARG A 79 5.46 19.44 0.08
C ARG A 79 4.88 18.16 0.70
N ILE A 80 3.77 18.27 1.44
CA ILE A 80 3.06 17.11 2.01
C ILE A 80 2.54 16.19 0.89
N VAL A 81 1.94 16.74 -0.17
CA VAL A 81 1.45 15.95 -1.32
C VAL A 81 2.60 15.27 -2.05
N GLN A 82 3.73 15.96 -2.23
CA GLN A 82 4.93 15.37 -2.84
C GLN A 82 5.44 14.17 -2.04
N ALA A 83 5.56 14.32 -0.71
CA ALA A 83 5.98 13.23 0.17
C ALA A 83 5.00 12.06 0.15
N LEU A 84 3.68 12.32 0.24
CA LEU A 84 2.65 11.28 0.16
C LEU A 84 2.67 10.58 -1.21
N THR A 85 2.92 11.31 -2.29
CA THR A 85 3.01 10.72 -3.64
C THR A 85 4.21 9.77 -3.74
N ILE A 86 5.37 10.16 -3.22
CA ILE A 86 6.55 9.28 -3.19
C ILE A 86 6.27 8.02 -2.35
N MET A 87 5.61 8.18 -1.19
CA MET A 87 5.21 7.04 -0.35
C MET A 87 4.18 6.14 -1.04
N ALA A 88 3.20 6.71 -1.74
CA ALA A 88 2.20 5.97 -2.51
C ALA A 88 2.85 5.18 -3.66
N VAL A 89 3.76 5.79 -4.42
CA VAL A 89 4.47 5.11 -5.52
C VAL A 89 5.37 4.00 -4.97
N GLY A 90 6.13 4.28 -3.90
CA GLY A 90 7.00 3.29 -3.27
C GLY A 90 6.22 2.08 -2.73
N SER A 91 5.11 2.33 -2.04
CA SER A 91 4.23 1.25 -1.57
C SER A 91 3.59 0.48 -2.71
N ALA A 92 3.09 1.16 -3.75
CA ALA A 92 2.53 0.51 -4.94
C ALA A 92 3.54 -0.45 -5.62
N LEU A 93 4.81 -0.07 -5.72
CA LEU A 93 5.86 -0.93 -6.26
C LEU A 93 6.10 -2.18 -5.40
N VAL A 94 6.10 -2.02 -4.07
CA VAL A 94 6.23 -3.16 -3.14
C VAL A 94 5.03 -4.10 -3.28
N LEU A 95 3.81 -3.57 -3.34
CA LEU A 95 2.60 -4.36 -3.57
C LEU A 95 2.62 -5.06 -4.94
N ALA A 96 3.01 -4.35 -6.01
CA ALA A 96 3.12 -4.95 -7.34
C ALA A 96 4.12 -6.12 -7.35
N ARG A 97 5.26 -5.96 -6.66
CA ARG A 97 6.24 -7.04 -6.47
C ARG A 97 5.66 -8.19 -5.65
N ALA A 98 4.89 -7.91 -4.60
CA ALA A 98 4.21 -8.92 -3.80
C ALA A 98 3.22 -9.72 -4.65
N MET A 99 2.37 -9.05 -5.43
CA MET A 99 1.43 -9.67 -6.36
C MET A 99 2.15 -10.52 -7.41
N ALA A 100 3.22 -10.01 -8.01
CA ALA A 100 4.02 -10.78 -8.97
C ALA A 100 4.58 -12.07 -8.34
N ARG A 101 5.06 -12.03 -7.09
CA ARG A 101 5.53 -13.23 -6.38
C ARG A 101 4.42 -14.25 -6.13
N LEU A 102 3.17 -13.82 -5.97
CA LEU A 102 2.03 -14.71 -5.74
C LEU A 102 1.48 -15.30 -7.04
N VAL A 103 1.52 -14.56 -8.15
CA VAL A 103 0.97 -14.97 -9.45
C VAL A 103 1.96 -15.77 -10.29
N MET A 104 3.25 -15.43 -10.27
CA MET A 104 4.28 -16.08 -11.07
C MET A 104 4.46 -17.60 -10.81
N PRO A 105 4.22 -18.14 -9.59
CA PRO A 105 4.20 -19.58 -9.33
C PRO A 105 3.07 -20.32 -10.04
N GLU A 106 1.89 -19.72 -10.22
CA GLU A 106 0.75 -20.36 -10.91
C GLU A 106 0.96 -20.44 -12.43
N LEU A 107 1.77 -19.55 -12.99
CA LEU A 107 2.06 -19.49 -14.43
C LEU A 107 3.21 -20.41 -14.87
N ARG A 108 3.86 -21.14 -13.95
CA ARG A 108 4.83 -22.18 -14.31
C ARG A 108 4.07 -23.44 -14.73
N PRO A 109 4.11 -23.85 -16.01
CA PRO A 109 3.52 -25.12 -16.41
C PRO A 109 4.24 -26.24 -15.66
N THR A 110 3.46 -27.04 -14.94
CA THR A 110 3.90 -28.29 -14.35
C THR A 110 4.14 -29.28 -15.50
N GLY A 111 5.30 -29.20 -16.15
CA GLY A 111 5.58 -30.03 -17.31
C GLY A 111 6.81 -29.58 -18.09
N ALA A 112 7.98 -29.96 -17.60
CA ALA A 112 9.16 -30.24 -18.41
C ALA A 112 9.95 -31.37 -17.72
#